data_AF-A0A640UKT3-F1
#
_entry.id   AF-A0A640UKT3-F1
#
_cell.length_a   1.000
_cell.length_b   1.000
_cell.length_c   1.000
_cell.angle_alpha   90.00
_cell.angle_beta   90.00
_cell.angle_gamma   90.00
#
_symmetry.space_group_name_H-M   'P 1'
#
loop_
_entity.id
_entity.type
_entity.pdbx_description
1 polymer ?
#
loop_
_entity_poly.entity_id
_entity_poly.type
_entity_poly.pdbx_seq_one_letter_code
_entity_poly.pdbx_strand_id
1 'polypeptide(L)'
;MNAQTPNPNGRELRISVTDDVYDELQILAASEHVPAEEYAARMLADDVARARFLTGAGEFISEHAAGFAERFGPHATGDKAA
;
A
#
# COMPACT_ATOMS: atom_id res chain seq x y z
N MET A 1 6.62 -14.01 -28.81
CA MET A 1 7.22 -14.13 -27.46
C MET A 1 8.18 -12.97 -27.29
N ASN A 2 7.71 -11.84 -26.78
CA ASN A 2 8.59 -10.68 -26.54
C ASN A 2 9.23 -10.88 -25.16
N ALA A 3 10.51 -11.25 -25.16
CA ALA A 3 11.31 -11.28 -23.95
C ALA A 3 11.43 -9.85 -23.42
N GLN A 4 10.74 -9.57 -22.33
CA GLN A 4 10.91 -8.35 -21.54
C GLN A 4 12.40 -8.27 -21.15
N THR A 5 13.12 -7.27 -21.66
CA THR A 5 14.53 -7.06 -21.33
C THR A 5 14.65 -6.82 -19.83
N PRO A 6 15.40 -7.63 -19.07
CA PRO A 6 15.52 -7.43 -17.64
C PRO A 6 16.20 -6.08 -17.37
N ASN A 7 15.66 -5.33 -16.41
CA ASN A 7 16.28 -4.11 -15.91
C ASN A 7 17.68 -4.48 -15.38
N PRO A 8 18.78 -3.84 -15.86
CA PRO A 8 20.15 -4.26 -15.54
C PRO A 8 20.50 -4.17 -14.04
N ASN A 9 19.67 -3.51 -13.22
CA ASN A 9 19.80 -3.42 -11.76
C ASN A 9 18.69 -4.15 -10.99
N GLY A 10 17.76 -4.84 -11.68
CA GLY A 10 16.65 -5.56 -11.06
C GLY A 10 17.08 -6.93 -10.54
N ARG A 11 16.61 -7.31 -9.35
CA ARG A 11 16.72 -8.69 -8.85
C ARG A 11 15.46 -9.46 -9.25
N GLU A 12 15.63 -10.66 -9.82
CA GLU A 12 14.51 -11.56 -10.14
C GLU A 12 13.97 -12.19 -8.85
N LEU A 13 12.66 -12.16 -8.66
CA LEU A 13 11.93 -12.83 -7.59
C LEU A 13 11.03 -13.90 -8.22
N ARG A 14 11.14 -15.14 -7.74
CA ARG A 14 10.26 -16.24 -8.16
C ARG A 14 9.24 -16.51 -7.07
N ILE A 15 7.97 -16.36 -7.39
CA ILE A 15 6.85 -16.53 -6.47
C ILE A 15 6.00 -17.68 -6.99
N SER A 16 5.83 -18.72 -6.18
CA SER A 16 4.93 -19.82 -6.48
C SER A 16 3.54 -19.49 -5.95
N VAL A 17 2.53 -19.58 -6.80
CA VAL A 17 1.12 -19.41 -6.48
C VAL A 17 0.34 -20.62 -6.96
N THR A 18 -0.89 -20.79 -6.49
CA THR A 18 -1.81 -21.79 -7.04
C THR A 18 -2.28 -21.38 -8.44
N ASP A 19 -2.72 -22.35 -9.24
CA ASP A 19 -3.21 -22.10 -10.59
C ASP A 19 -4.39 -21.10 -10.58
N ASP A 20 -5.35 -21.26 -9.66
CA ASP A 20 -6.48 -20.34 -9.52
C ASP A 20 -6.06 -18.88 -9.31
N VAL A 21 -5.03 -18.65 -8.49
CA VAL A 21 -4.51 -17.30 -8.21
C VAL A 21 -3.78 -16.74 -9.42
N TYR A 22 -3.08 -17.61 -10.15
CA TYR A 22 -2.42 -17.22 -11.40
C TYR A 22 -3.45 -16.85 -12.48
N ASP A 23 -4.55 -17.59 -12.59
CA ASP A 23 -5.63 -17.30 -13.53
C ASP A 23 -6.32 -15.97 -13.22
N GLU A 24 -6.62 -15.71 -11.94
CA GLU A 24 -7.15 -14.40 -11.51
C GLU A 24 -6.17 -13.25 -11.83
N LEU A 25 -4.88 -13.46 -11.57
CA LEU A 25 -3.84 -12.48 -11.90
C LEU A 25 -3.82 -12.18 -13.41
N GLN A 26 -3.96 -13.20 -14.26
CA GLN A 26 -4.01 -13.00 -15.70
C GLN A 26 -5.24 -12.20 -16.13
N ILE A 27 -6.41 -12.46 -15.54
CA ILE A 27 -7.65 -11.72 -15.82
C ILE A 27 -7.48 -10.24 -15.46
N LEU A 28 -6.93 -9.95 -14.28
CA LEU A 28 -6.70 -8.58 -13.82
C LEU A 28 -5.69 -7.85 -14.71
N ALA A 29 -4.56 -8.48 -15.02
CA ALA A 29 -3.56 -7.90 -15.92
C ALA A 29 -4.12 -7.63 -17.33
N ALA A 30 -4.95 -8.55 -17.86
CA ALA A 30 -5.60 -8.38 -19.15
C ALA A 30 -6.57 -7.19 -19.16
N SER A 31 -7.29 -6.94 -18.05
CA SER A 31 -8.20 -5.80 -17.90
C SER A 31 -7.48 -4.44 -17.95
N GLU A 32 -6.20 -4.42 -17.54
CA GLU A 32 -5.34 -3.23 -17.60
C GLU A 32 -4.41 -3.22 -18.82
N HIS A 33 -4.54 -4.21 -19.72
CA HIS A 33 -3.74 -4.36 -20.93
C HIS A 33 -2.21 -4.40 -20.68
N VAL A 34 -1.80 -5.06 -19.60
CA VAL A 34 -0.39 -5.26 -19.24
C VAL A 34 -0.06 -6.75 -19.08
N PRO A 35 1.22 -7.15 -19.20
CA PRO A 35 1.65 -8.50 -18.85
C PRO A 35 1.41 -8.83 -17.37
N ALA A 36 1.12 -10.08 -17.05
CA ALA A 36 0.84 -10.52 -15.68
C ALA A 36 2.00 -10.27 -14.71
N GLU A 37 3.24 -10.40 -15.19
CA GLU A 37 4.45 -10.14 -14.41
C GLU A 37 4.59 -8.65 -14.06
N GLU A 38 4.25 -7.77 -15.01
CA GLU A 38 4.28 -6.33 -14.78
C GLU A 38 3.17 -5.90 -13.83
N TYR A 39 1.98 -6.47 -13.99
CA TYR A 39 0.86 -6.25 -13.08
C TYR A 39 1.20 -6.68 -11.65
N ALA A 40 1.74 -7.90 -11.48
CA ALA A 40 2.17 -8.41 -10.19
C ALA A 40 3.26 -7.54 -9.56
N ALA A 41 4.24 -7.07 -10.35
CA ALA A 41 5.29 -6.19 -9.85
C ALA A 41 4.73 -4.85 -9.33
N ARG A 42 3.75 -4.26 -10.04
CA ARG A 42 3.06 -3.04 -9.58
C ARG A 42 2.27 -3.30 -8.30
N MET A 43 1.47 -4.36 -8.26
CA MET A 43 0.67 -4.73 -7.09
C MET A 43 1.54 -4.94 -5.85
N LEU A 44 2.68 -5.62 -5.98
CA LEU A 44 3.64 -5.83 -4.89
C LEU A 44 4.29 -4.51 -4.43
N ALA A 45 4.63 -3.62 -5.36
CA ALA A 45 5.18 -2.32 -5.02
C ALA A 45 4.17 -1.45 -4.26
N ASP A 46 2.91 -1.45 -4.71
CA ASP A 46 1.82 -0.71 -4.08
C ASP A 46 1.52 -1.24 -2.67
N ASP A 47 1.54 -2.55 -2.47
CA ASP A 47 1.33 -3.15 -1.14
C ASP A 47 2.46 -2.76 -0.16
N VAL A 48 3.73 -2.81 -0.61
CA VAL A 48 4.88 -2.35 0.20
C VAL A 48 4.77 -0.86 0.53
N ALA A 49 4.40 -0.02 -0.44
CA ALA A 49 4.20 1.40 -0.22
C ALA A 49 3.08 1.66 0.79
N ARG A 50 1.96 0.96 0.66
CA ARG A 50 0.81 1.03 1.57
C ARG A 50 1.20 0.62 2.98
N ALA A 51 1.90 -0.50 3.16
CA ALA A 51 2.33 -0.97 4.47
C ALA A 51 3.25 0.04 5.17
N ARG A 52 4.21 0.62 4.42
CA ARG A 52 5.10 1.67 4.93
C ARG A 52 4.35 2.93 5.31
N PHE A 53 3.41 3.37 4.46
CA PHE A 53 2.57 4.52 4.74
C PHE A 53 1.75 4.34 6.02
N LEU A 54 1.06 3.21 6.17
CA LEU A 54 0.25 2.94 7.36
C LEU A 54 1.09 2.88 8.64
N THR A 55 2.30 2.32 8.55
CA THR A 55 3.25 2.30 9.67
C THR A 55 3.65 3.72 10.08
N GLY A 56 4.13 4.54 9.12
CA GLY A 56 4.53 5.91 9.40
C GLY A 56 3.38 6.80 9.85
N ALA A 57 2.18 6.60 9.31
CA ALA A 57 0.97 7.31 9.76
C ALA A 57 0.63 6.97 11.22
N GLY A 58 0.78 5.70 11.61
CA GLY A 58 0.59 5.27 13.00
C GLY A 58 1.59 5.92 13.95
N GLU A 59 2.87 5.99 13.56
CA GLU A 59 3.93 6.67 14.31
C GLU A 59 3.63 8.17 14.46
N PHE A 60 3.30 8.83 13.35
CA PHE A 60 2.96 10.26 13.33
C PHE A 60 1.77 10.58 14.25
N ILE A 61 0.70 9.79 14.19
CA ILE A 61 -0.47 9.95 15.07
C ILE A 61 -0.06 9.74 16.52
N SER A 62 0.73 8.70 16.82
CA SER A 62 1.17 8.41 18.18
C SER A 62 2.01 9.55 18.78
N GLU A 63 2.83 10.21 17.96
CA GLU A 63 3.69 11.32 18.40
C GLU A 63 2.91 12.64 18.54
N HIS A 64 2.02 12.95 17.60
CA HIS A 64 1.48 14.31 17.48
C HIS A 64 -0.01 14.45 17.78
N ALA A 65 -0.79 13.36 17.84
CA ALA A 65 -2.23 13.46 17.99
C ALA A 65 -2.64 14.13 19.31
N ALA A 66 -1.89 13.89 20.40
CA ALA A 66 -2.19 14.50 21.70
C ALA A 66 -2.03 16.03 21.66
N GLY A 67 -0.91 16.55 21.14
CA GLY A 67 -0.67 17.99 21.03
C GLY A 67 -1.63 18.66 20.04
N PHE A 68 -2.00 17.97 18.97
CA PHE A 68 -3.02 18.44 18.05
C PHE A 68 -4.40 18.52 18.74
N ALA A 69 -4.80 17.48 19.48
CA ALA A 69 -6.07 17.44 20.20
C ALA A 69 -6.12 18.47 21.34
N GLU A 70 -5.00 18.76 22.00
CA GLU A 70 -4.92 19.84 22.99
C GLU A 70 -5.14 21.22 22.35
N ARG A 71 -4.59 21.44 21.15
CA ARG A 71 -4.63 22.74 20.46
C ARG A 71 -5.94 23.00 19.71
N PHE A 72 -6.54 21.94 19.14
CA PHE A 72 -7.65 22.04 18.19
C PHE A 72 -8.82 21.09 18.50
N GLY A 73 -8.66 20.20 19.48
CA GLY A 73 -9.75 19.33 19.92
C GLY A 73 -10.85 20.12 20.62
N PRO A 74 -12.04 19.51 20.79
CA PRO A 74 -13.11 20.14 21.54
C PRO A 74 -12.63 20.39 22.96
N HIS A 75 -12.39 21.66 23.29
CA HIS A 75 -12.24 22.05 24.68
C HIS A 75 -13.55 21.70 25.35
N ALA A 76 -13.52 20.80 26.33
CA ALA A 76 -14.65 20.64 27.23
C ALA A 76 -14.82 21.97 27.95
N THR A 77 -15.62 22.87 27.36
CA THR A 77 -16.25 23.95 28.09
C THR A 77 -17.10 23.23 29.13
N GLY A 78 -16.53 23.09 30.32
CA GLY A 78 -17.27 22.73 31.51
C GLY A 78 -18.38 23.74 31.62
N ASP A 79 -19.56 23.34 31.15
CA ASP A 79 -20.84 23.92 31.53
C ASP A 79 -21.01 23.61 33.02
N LYS A 80 -20.31 24.37 33.86
CA LYS A 80 -20.79 24.65 35.20
C LYS A 80 -21.78 25.79 35.05
N ALA A 81 -23.03 25.39 34.83
CA ALA A 81 -24.18 26.15 35.26
C ALA A 81 -23.92 26.66 36.70
N ALA A 82 -23.91 27.97 36.85
CA ALA A 82 -24.04 28.70 38.11
C ALA A 82 -24.83 29.98 37.83
#